data_AF-A0A8S2SUM0-F1
#
_entry.id   AF-A0A8S2SUM0-F1
#
_cell.length_a   1.000
_cell.length_b   1.000
_cell.length_c   1.000
_cell.angle_alpha   90.00
_cell.angle_beta   90.00
_cell.angle_gamma   90.00
#
_symmetry.space_group_name_H-M   'P 1'
#
loop_
_entity.id
_entity.type
_entity.pdbx_description
1 polymer ?
#
loop_
_entity_poly.entity_id
_entity_poly.type
_entity_poly.pdbx_seq_one_letter_code
_entity_poly.pdbx_strand_id
1 'polypeptide(L)'
;QWSLSTCGYEVLDIDQWGDIQFDVITCLNVLDRCEKPLSLLKNIREHTNPNHGRVIMSLVLPFKPYFEYSKDHRPDESIHIEGRLPEEQINEIVSNIFQPL
;
A
#
# COMPACT_ATOMS: atom_id res chain seq x y z
N GLN A 1 17.60 4.09 6.44
CA GLN A 1 17.09 4.25 7.82
C GLN A 1 17.75 5.39 8.60
N TRP A 2 19.06 5.66 8.43
CA TRP A 2 19.80 6.66 9.22
C TRP A 2 19.26 8.11 9.22
N SER A 3 18.62 8.57 8.14
CA SER A 3 18.10 9.94 8.07
C SER A 3 16.80 10.18 8.85
N LEU A 4 15.95 9.16 9.03
CA LEU A 4 14.63 9.33 9.65
C LEU A 4 14.75 9.33 11.18
N SER A 5 15.55 8.43 11.74
CA SER A 5 15.81 8.40 13.17
C SER A 5 16.47 9.69 13.67
N THR A 6 17.30 10.32 12.83
CA THR A 6 17.93 11.63 13.14
C THR A 6 16.91 12.77 13.22
N CYS A 7 15.77 12.66 12.52
CA CYS A 7 14.70 13.64 12.54
C CYS A 7 13.67 13.39 13.66
N GLY A 8 13.92 12.42 14.55
CA GLY A 8 13.00 12.06 15.64
C GLY A 8 11.81 11.22 15.20
N TYR A 9 11.85 10.62 14.00
CA TYR A 9 10.84 9.64 13.58
C TYR A 9 11.15 8.28 14.17
N GLU A 10 10.12 7.65 14.73
CA GLU A 10 10.14 6.22 15.02
C GLU A 10 9.98 5.45 13.72
N VAL A 11 10.91 4.54 13.44
CA VAL A 11 10.89 3.70 12.24
C VAL A 11 10.54 2.29 12.69
N LEU A 12 9.34 1.85 12.30
CA LEU A 12 8.85 0.50 12.55
C LEU A 12 8.90 -0.30 11.26
N ASP A 13 9.39 -1.53 11.35
CA ASP A 13 9.21 -2.51 10.29
C ASP A 13 7.74 -2.98 10.25
N ILE A 14 7.31 -3.54 9.11
CA ILE A 14 5.91 -3.93 8.89
C ILE A 14 5.40 -4.97 9.90
N ASP A 15 6.30 -5.79 10.44
CA ASP A 15 6.01 -6.83 11.43
C ASP A 15 5.98 -6.28 12.88
N GLN A 16 6.34 -5.01 13.08
CA GLN A 16 6.46 -4.39 14.40
C GLN A 16 5.25 -3.54 14.78
N TRP A 17 4.21 -3.48 13.94
CA TRP A 17 3.03 -2.66 14.21
C TRP A 17 2.17 -3.24 15.35
N GLY A 18 2.23 -4.55 15.60
CA GLY A 18 1.60 -5.19 16.77
C GLY A 18 0.10 -4.93 16.85
N ASP A 19 -0.36 -4.36 17.97
CA ASP A 19 -1.77 -3.97 18.19
C ASP A 19 -2.00 -2.46 17.99
N ILE A 20 -1.02 -1.74 17.42
CA ILE A 20 -1.08 -0.28 17.28
C ILE A 20 -2.17 0.10 16.26
N GLN A 21 -3.00 1.07 16.62
CA GLN A 21 -4.00 1.63 15.73
C GLN A 21 -3.61 3.06 15.36
N PHE A 22 -3.67 3.36 14.08
CA PHE A 22 -3.36 4.67 13.52
C PHE A 22 -4.64 5.36 13.03
N ASP A 23 -4.76 6.64 13.35
CA ASP A 23 -5.87 7.46 12.84
C ASP A 23 -5.62 7.89 11.39
N VAL A 24 -4.36 7.95 10.96
CA VAL A 24 -3.97 8.24 9.58
C VAL A 24 -2.82 7.34 9.15
N ILE A 25 -2.98 6.66 8.02
CA ILE A 25 -1.92 5.91 7.34
C ILE A 25 -1.74 6.50 5.94
N THR A 26 -0.49 6.82 5.57
CA THR A 26 -0.16 7.26 4.21
C THR A 26 0.68 6.20 3.50
N CYS A 27 0.21 5.73 2.34
CA CYS A 27 0.92 4.79 1.48
C CYS A 27 1.14 5.46 0.12
N LEU A 28 2.32 6.03 -0.07
CA LEU A 28 2.60 6.97 -1.15
C LEU A 28 3.47 6.31 -2.23
N ASN A 29 2.86 5.82 -3.31
CA ASN A 29 3.53 5.13 -4.43
C ASN A 29 4.38 3.93 -3.98
N VAL A 30 3.87 3.18 -2.99
CA VAL A 30 4.50 1.96 -2.47
C VAL A 30 3.90 0.70 -3.09
N LEU A 31 2.59 0.73 -3.40
CA LEU A 31 1.84 -0.47 -3.80
C LEU A 31 2.36 -1.10 -5.11
N ASP A 32 2.81 -0.28 -6.06
CA ASP A 32 3.43 -0.69 -7.32
C ASP A 32 4.89 -1.14 -7.15
N ARG A 33 5.50 -0.99 -5.98
CA ARG A 33 6.93 -1.24 -5.72
C ARG A 33 7.20 -2.28 -4.64
N CYS A 34 6.17 -2.88 -4.09
CA CYS A 34 6.29 -3.82 -2.98
C CYS A 34 6.16 -5.27 -3.43
N GLU A 35 6.76 -6.18 -2.67
CA GLU A 35 6.73 -7.63 -2.94
C GLU A 35 5.32 -8.22 -2.75
N LYS A 36 4.60 -7.74 -1.73
CA LYS A 36 3.33 -8.31 -1.27
C LYS A 36 2.25 -7.23 -1.10
N PRO A 37 1.74 -6.67 -2.20
CA PRO A 37 0.78 -5.56 -2.16
C PRO A 37 -0.55 -5.89 -1.48
N LEU A 38 -1.05 -7.12 -1.55
CA LEU A 38 -2.32 -7.49 -0.90
C LEU A 38 -2.15 -7.60 0.61
N SER A 39 -1.05 -8.22 1.05
CA SER A 39 -0.67 -8.28 2.47
C SER A 39 -0.46 -6.88 3.05
N LEU A 40 0.17 -5.97 2.30
CA LEU A 40 0.30 -4.56 2.71
C LEU A 40 -1.06 -3.89 2.91
N LEU A 41 -1.98 -4.02 1.95
CA LEU A 41 -3.34 -3.44 2.06
C LEU A 41 -4.11 -4.01 3.24
N LYS A 42 -4.01 -5.32 3.48
CA LYS A 42 -4.62 -5.98 4.64
C LYS A 42 -4.05 -5.43 5.95
N ASN A 43 -2.73 -5.30 6.04
CA ASN A 43 -2.07 -4.77 7.23
C ASN A 43 -2.47 -3.31 7.50
N ILE A 44 -2.51 -2.47 6.45
CA ILE A 44 -3.01 -1.10 6.53
C ILE A 44 -4.44 -1.06 7.09
N ARG A 45 -5.34 -1.91 6.59
CA ARG A 45 -6.71 -2.00 7.10
C ARG A 45 -6.75 -2.39 8.58
N GLU A 46 -6.01 -3.43 8.97
CA GLU A 46 -6.03 -3.97 10.33
C GLU A 46 -5.52 -2.97 11.39
N HIS A 47 -4.61 -2.07 11.00
CA HIS A 47 -4.02 -1.06 11.88
C HIS A 47 -4.59 0.34 11.65
N THR A 48 -5.60 0.50 10.79
CA THR A 48 -6.34 1.75 10.65
C THR A 48 -7.50 1.74 11.63
N ASN A 49 -7.62 2.79 12.43
CA ASN A 49 -8.70 2.93 13.40
C ASN A 49 -10.08 2.73 12.72
N PRO A 50 -10.88 1.73 13.12
CA PRO A 50 -12.10 1.36 12.39
C PRO A 50 -13.21 2.42 12.50
N ASN A 51 -13.13 3.30 13.50
CA ASN A 51 -14.20 4.29 13.76
C ASN A 51 -13.97 5.61 13.02
N HIS A 52 -12.72 6.04 12.89
CA HIS A 52 -12.40 7.37 12.34
C HIS A 52 -11.09 7.43 11.55
N GLY A 53 -10.41 6.30 11.38
CA GLY A 53 -9.16 6.22 10.65
C GLY A 53 -9.31 6.61 9.18
N ARG A 54 -8.23 7.09 8.59
CA ARG A 54 -8.15 7.48 7.18
C ARG A 54 -6.88 6.92 6.55
N VAL A 55 -7.01 6.41 5.33
CA VAL A 55 -5.87 5.99 4.51
C VAL A 55 -5.71 6.97 3.35
N ILE A 56 -4.49 7.47 3.15
CA ILE A 56 -4.12 8.29 1.99
C ILE A 56 -3.23 7.43 1.09
N MET A 57 -3.76 7.07 -0.08
CA MET A 57 -3.06 6.29 -1.08
C MET A 57 -2.59 7.18 -2.23
N SER A 58 -1.35 7.00 -2.69
CA SER A 58 -0.87 7.53 -3.96
C SER A 58 -0.45 6.38 -4.86
N LEU A 59 -0.85 6.43 -6.13
CA LEU A 59 -0.60 5.41 -7.13
C LEU A 59 -0.24 6.06 -8.46
N VAL A 60 0.55 5.36 -9.26
CA VAL A 60 0.82 5.70 -10.65
C VAL A 60 -0.09 4.86 -11.55
N LEU A 61 -0.78 5.52 -12.49
CA LEU A 61 -1.62 4.88 -13.50
C LEU A 61 -1.07 5.10 -14.92
N PRO A 62 -1.17 4.13 -15.82
CA PRO A 62 -1.71 2.78 -15.59
C PRO A 62 -0.83 1.96 -14.65
N PHE A 63 -1.46 1.15 -13.80
CA PHE A 63 -0.81 0.40 -12.74
C PHE A 63 0.11 -0.68 -13.34
N LYS A 64 1.39 -0.59 -13.00
CA LYS A 64 2.45 -1.48 -13.51
C LYS A 64 3.39 -1.85 -12.36
N PRO A 65 3.13 -2.95 -11.65
CA PRO A 65 3.99 -3.39 -10.56
C PRO A 65 5.43 -3.64 -11.03
N TYR A 66 6.39 -3.21 -10.20
CA TYR A 66 7.82 -3.41 -10.40
C TYR A 66 8.50 -3.57 -9.03
N PHE A 67 8.91 -4.79 -8.71
CA PHE A 67 9.64 -5.08 -7.48
C PHE A 67 11.13 -5.24 -7.77
N GLU A 68 11.97 -4.40 -7.20
CA GLU A 68 13.40 -4.31 -7.58
C GLU A 68 14.22 -5.57 -7.20
N TYR A 69 13.80 -6.30 -6.15
CA TYR A 69 14.63 -7.34 -5.55
C TYR A 69 14.35 -8.76 -6.07
N SER A 70 13.31 -8.97 -6.88
CA SER A 70 13.04 -10.26 -7.53
C SER A 70 13.71 -10.35 -8.91
N LYS A 71 14.08 -11.57 -9.33
CA LYS A 71 14.83 -11.80 -10.57
C LYS A 71 14.07 -11.37 -11.84
N ASP A 72 12.75 -11.49 -11.82
CA ASP A 72 11.85 -11.11 -12.92
C ASP A 72 11.17 -9.75 -12.67
N HIS A 73 11.54 -9.08 -11.58
CA HIS A 73 10.96 -7.85 -11.06
C HIS A 73 9.46 -7.89 -10.80
N ARG A 74 8.90 -9.08 -10.58
CA ARG A 74 7.49 -9.26 -10.24
C ARG A 74 7.29 -9.35 -8.72
N PRO A 75 6.16 -8.86 -8.21
CA PRO A 75 5.76 -9.10 -6.83
C PRO A 75 5.31 -10.55 -6.65
N ASP A 76 5.44 -11.08 -5.44
CA ASP A 76 4.92 -12.39 -5.04
C ASP A 76 3.38 -12.41 -5.02
N GLU A 77 2.77 -11.27 -4.70
CA GLU A 77 1.33 -11.09 -4.78
C GLU A 77 0.98 -10.13 -5.91
N SER A 78 -0.01 -10.50 -6.72
CA SER A 78 -0.44 -9.69 -7.85
C SER A 78 -1.79 -9.06 -7.59
N ILE A 79 -1.88 -7.76 -7.84
CA ILE A 79 -3.16 -7.05 -7.95
C ILE A 79 -3.55 -7.05 -9.43
N HIS A 80 -4.69 -7.65 -9.73
CA HIS A 80 -5.26 -7.62 -11.07
C HIS A 80 -6.18 -6.40 -11.22
N ILE A 81 -5.94 -5.58 -12.24
CA ILE A 81 -6.71 -4.35 -12.49
C ILE A 81 -7.18 -4.38 -13.93
N GLU A 82 -8.49 -4.38 -14.10
CA GLU A 82 -9.16 -4.24 -15.38
C GLU A 82 -9.11 -2.79 -15.89
N GLY A 83 -9.21 -2.64 -17.21
CA GLY A 83 -9.18 -1.34 -17.88
C GLY A 83 -7.82 -0.95 -18.45
N ARG A 84 -7.86 -0.17 -19.53
CA ARG A 84 -6.68 0.30 -20.26
C ARG A 84 -6.38 1.76 -19.97
N LEU A 85 -7.42 2.56 -19.73
CA LEU A 85 -7.30 3.98 -19.45
C LEU A 85 -7.12 4.23 -17.94
N PRO A 86 -6.40 5.28 -17.54
CA PRO A 86 -6.27 5.63 -16.12
C PRO A 86 -7.62 5.77 -15.41
N GLU A 87 -8.62 6.33 -16.08
CA GLU A 87 -9.97 6.54 -15.55
C GLU A 87 -10.73 5.22 -15.34
N GLU A 88 -10.46 4.21 -16.16
CA GLU A 88 -11.04 2.87 -15.98
C GLU A 88 -10.38 2.18 -14.79
N GLN A 89 -9.04 2.23 -14.73
CA GLN A 89 -8.27 1.59 -13.66
C GLN A 89 -8.53 2.22 -12.30
N ILE A 90 -8.69 3.54 -12.19
CA ILE A 90 -9.01 4.18 -10.91
C ILE A 90 -10.38 3.71 -10.38
N ASN A 91 -11.37 3.57 -11.26
CA ASN A 91 -12.69 3.08 -10.88
C ASN A 91 -12.63 1.62 -10.42
N GLU A 92 -11.87 0.79 -11.13
CA GLU A 92 -11.64 -0.60 -10.77
C GLU A 92 -10.95 -0.74 -9.41
N ILE A 93 -9.89 0.04 -9.18
CA ILE A 93 -9.15 0.05 -7.91
C ILE A 93 -10.06 0.44 -6.75
N VAL A 94 -10.83 1.52 -6.91
CA VAL A 94 -11.72 1.98 -5.84
C VAL A 94 -12.79 0.93 -5.54
N SER A 95 -13.39 0.35 -6.58
CA SER A 95 -14.56 -0.53 -6.42
C SER A 95 -14.17 -1.93 -5.96
N ASN A 96 -13.08 -2.49 -6.47
CA ASN A 96 -12.74 -3.91 -6.30
C ASN A 96 -11.50 -4.14 -5.41
N ILE A 97 -10.73 -3.09 -5.09
CA ILE A 97 -9.55 -3.21 -4.22
C ILE A 97 -9.73 -2.42 -2.93
N PHE A 98 -10.19 -1.17 -2.98
CA PHE A 98 -10.27 -0.31 -1.79
C PHE A 98 -11.60 -0.37 -1.03
N GLN A 99 -12.75 -0.52 -1.69
CA GLN A 99 -14.03 -0.71 -0.99
C GLN A 99 -14.18 -2.04 -0.24
N PRO A 100 -13.57 -3.16 -0.68
CA PRO A 100 -13.56 -4.39 0.10
C PRO A 100 -12.68 -4.34 1.36
N LEU A 101 -11.90 -3.27 1.56
CA LEU A 101 -11.13 -2.98 2.77
C LEU A 101 -11.99 -2.37 3.89
#